data_AF-A0A1A9I2J1-F1
#
_entry.id   AF-A0A1A9I2J1-F1
#
_cell.length_a   1.000
_cell.length_b   1.000
_cell.length_c   1.000
_cell.angle_alpha   90.00
_cell.angle_beta   90.00
_cell.angle_gamma   90.00
#
_symmetry.space_group_name_H-M   'P 1'
#
loop_
_entity.id
_entity.type
_entity.pdbx_description
1 polymer ?
#
loop_
_entity_poly.entity_id
_entity_poly.type
_entity_poly.pdbx_seq_one_letter_code
_entity_poly.pdbx_strand_id
1 'polypeptide(L)'
;MKKIVFAIIILCTCTGQAYSQRPRIVNIVNFIRDIEPRDVNITKEVLYQTVVKQIALMEKYQLGGTFLLQYDALTDPQYEKLLKALPETKFEVGAWWEIPQPLVEKAGLKWRGRYPWDWHADVGFSTGYTPAEREKLIDVYMADFKKVFGYYPKSVASWFIDAHSLNYMYEKYHIVASANCKDQYGTDGYTLWGGYWNQAYYPSKVNSYMPAQNEAAQIPVPVFRMLGSDPVRQYDTGLEHERQGVITLEPVYGDAGGDSTWVHWFLREFVNGASMAFAYTQAGQENSFTWPAMKNGLEIQFSLMQQLRDQGKIKVETLAESGAWFKKNFRVTPATAVTVNKDLPGSDKKTVWFDSRFYRANLLWQQGTLRFRDIHLFNENLMSPYFTKPVSSNECRFFTLPIVDGYLWSSKEFFAGLRFKTIINNKEVDITGNDPVITDKMEGVLQVSWPLKNIKGTLQILFKEDQLEISVTGNPSVKWFLDLAVAKDKNVPFVSIERHLVNALSEGISYQMIAKKGSFKKGAAQSIFQLHPQGQQLQLLFKSSGNNKS
;
A
#
# COMPACT_ATOMS: atom_id res chain seq x y z
N MET A 1 52.35 56.53 7.88
CA MET A 1 52.08 55.57 6.78
C MET A 1 51.79 54.20 7.36
N LYS A 2 50.53 53.85 7.60
CA LYS A 2 50.11 52.50 8.02
C LYS A 2 49.49 51.81 6.79
N LYS A 3 50.12 50.75 6.30
CA LYS A 3 49.61 49.91 5.20
C LYS A 3 48.47 49.05 5.75
N ILE A 4 47.25 49.27 5.27
CA ILE A 4 46.10 48.39 5.50
C ILE A 4 46.13 47.33 4.39
N VAL A 5 46.32 46.08 4.76
CA VAL A 5 46.20 44.92 3.87
C VAL A 5 44.74 44.50 3.88
N PHE A 6 44.05 44.67 2.75
CA PHE A 6 42.73 44.10 2.52
C PHE A 6 42.88 42.61 2.18
N ALA A 7 42.48 41.73 3.10
CA ALA A 7 42.29 40.32 2.82
C ALA A 7 40.92 40.12 2.16
N ILE A 8 40.91 39.76 0.88
CA ILE A 8 39.71 39.36 0.15
C ILE A 8 39.42 37.90 0.54
N ILE A 9 38.41 37.70 1.39
CA ILE A 9 37.85 36.37 1.67
C ILE A 9 36.85 36.08 0.56
N ILE A 10 37.22 35.20 -0.36
CA ILE A 10 36.28 34.61 -1.33
C ILE A 10 35.43 33.59 -0.57
N LEU A 11 34.24 34.01 -0.14
CA LEU A 11 33.19 33.10 0.31
C LEU A 11 32.66 32.36 -0.92
N CYS A 12 33.22 31.18 -1.16
CA CYS A 12 32.67 30.21 -2.10
C CYS A 12 31.40 29.62 -1.46
N THR A 13 30.25 30.27 -1.68
CA THR A 13 28.95 29.71 -1.29
C THR A 13 28.64 28.57 -2.25
N CYS A 14 29.05 27.35 -1.87
CA CYS A 14 28.47 26.14 -2.41
C CYS A 14 27.00 26.10 -1.97
N THR A 15 26.10 26.67 -2.77
CA THR A 15 24.67 26.39 -2.67
C THR A 15 24.44 24.97 -3.19
N GLY A 16 24.88 23.99 -2.40
CA GLY A 16 24.31 22.66 -2.46
C GLY A 16 22.89 22.80 -1.96
N GLN A 17 21.94 22.92 -2.89
CA GLN A 17 20.53 22.76 -2.60
C GLN A 17 20.40 21.33 -2.07
N ALA A 18 20.45 21.19 -0.74
CA ALA A 18 20.20 19.91 -0.09
C ALA A 18 18.82 19.50 -0.56
N TYR A 19 18.75 18.47 -1.42
CA TYR A 19 17.53 17.71 -1.59
C TYR A 19 17.12 17.33 -0.17
N SER A 20 16.12 18.02 0.38
CA SER A 20 15.52 17.65 1.65
C SER A 20 15.23 16.17 1.52
N GLN A 21 15.86 15.34 2.36
CA GLN A 21 15.65 13.90 2.29
C GLN A 21 14.13 13.66 2.30
N ARG A 22 13.65 12.92 1.30
CA ARG A 22 12.23 12.53 1.21
C ARG A 22 11.86 11.84 2.51
N PRO A 23 10.74 12.22 3.15
CA PRO A 23 10.48 11.73 4.50
C PRO A 23 10.30 10.21 4.51
N ARG A 24 10.73 9.61 5.61
CA ARG A 24 10.55 8.19 5.93
C ARG A 24 9.64 8.14 7.15
N ILE A 25 8.34 7.95 6.91
CA ILE A 25 7.30 8.11 7.94
C ILE A 25 6.92 6.74 8.49
N VAL A 26 6.92 6.62 9.81
CA VAL A 26 6.37 5.48 10.54
C VAL A 26 5.17 5.98 11.34
N ASN A 27 3.99 5.41 11.08
CA ASN A 27 2.87 5.57 12.01
C ASN A 27 2.81 4.35 12.92
N ILE A 28 2.88 4.58 14.23
CA ILE A 28 2.54 3.55 15.21
C ILE A 28 1.05 3.66 15.48
N VAL A 29 0.27 2.70 14.96
CA VAL A 29 -1.19 2.67 15.06
C VAL A 29 -1.58 1.41 15.84
N ASN A 30 -2.25 1.60 16.97
CA ASN A 30 -2.85 0.53 17.76
C ASN A 30 -4.36 0.72 17.71
N PHE A 31 -5.11 -0.34 17.44
CA PHE A 31 -6.56 -0.29 17.37
C PHE A 31 -7.16 -1.17 18.46
N ILE A 32 -8.19 -0.64 19.12
CA ILE A 32 -8.66 -1.10 20.41
C ILE A 32 -10.09 -1.60 20.25
N ARG A 33 -10.30 -2.88 20.59
CA ARG A 33 -11.63 -3.45 20.85
C ARG A 33 -11.80 -3.69 22.33
N ASP A 34 -13.03 -3.71 22.78
CA ASP A 34 -13.40 -4.12 24.14
C ASP A 34 -14.01 -5.52 24.17
N ILE A 35 -14.25 -6.12 22.99
CA ILE A 35 -14.88 -7.43 22.84
C ILE A 35 -14.08 -8.26 21.82
N GLU A 36 -13.72 -9.49 22.20
CA GLU A 36 -13.08 -10.48 21.33
C GLU A 36 -13.79 -11.84 21.48
N PRO A 37 -14.80 -12.14 20.63
CA PRO A 37 -15.63 -13.34 20.80
C PRO A 37 -15.02 -14.60 20.18
N ARG A 38 -13.88 -14.49 19.48
CA ARG A 38 -13.22 -15.65 18.83
C ARG A 38 -12.47 -16.54 19.81
N ASP A 39 -12.02 -15.99 20.94
CA ASP A 39 -11.31 -16.72 21.99
C ASP A 39 -11.77 -16.24 23.37
N VAL A 40 -12.37 -17.16 24.13
CA VAL A 40 -12.90 -16.90 25.48
C VAL A 40 -11.83 -16.49 26.50
N ASN A 41 -10.55 -16.77 26.22
CA ASN A 41 -9.45 -16.37 27.10
C ASN A 41 -9.08 -14.88 26.93
N ILE A 42 -9.53 -14.25 25.84
CA ILE A 42 -9.30 -12.84 25.57
C ILE A 42 -10.43 -12.03 26.21
N THR A 43 -10.32 -11.87 27.52
CA THR A 43 -11.28 -11.10 28.32
C THR A 43 -11.09 -9.58 28.14
N LYS A 44 -12.07 -8.78 28.57
CA LYS A 44 -11.95 -7.32 28.64
C LYS A 44 -10.68 -6.86 29.37
N GLU A 45 -10.34 -7.52 30.48
CA GLU A 45 -9.13 -7.20 31.23
C GLU A 45 -7.86 -7.48 30.41
N VAL A 46 -7.82 -8.58 29.65
CA VAL A 46 -6.68 -8.91 28.78
C VAL A 46 -6.53 -7.87 27.66
N LEU A 47 -7.65 -7.46 27.05
CA LEU A 47 -7.68 -6.42 26.02
C LEU A 47 -7.19 -5.08 26.59
N TYR A 48 -7.68 -4.68 27.76
CA TYR A 48 -7.30 -3.44 28.43
C TYR A 48 -5.82 -3.44 28.84
N GLN A 49 -5.36 -4.50 29.52
CA GLN A 49 -3.96 -4.63 29.94
C GLN A 49 -3.01 -4.65 28.75
N THR A 50 -3.43 -5.19 27.59
CA THR A 50 -2.63 -5.14 26.38
C THR A 50 -2.36 -3.69 25.94
N VAL A 51 -3.38 -2.83 25.95
CA VAL A 51 -3.22 -1.40 25.63
C VAL A 51 -2.33 -0.69 26.65
N VAL A 52 -2.50 -0.97 27.95
CA VAL A 52 -1.63 -0.44 29.01
C VAL A 52 -0.16 -0.79 28.77
N LYS A 53 0.13 -2.03 28.36
CA LYS A 53 1.50 -2.47 28.06
C LYS A 53 2.05 -1.86 26.77
N GLN A 54 1.22 -1.69 25.73
CA GLN A 54 1.60 -0.98 24.51
C GLN A 54 2.00 0.46 24.82
N ILE A 55 1.18 1.19 25.60
CA ILE A 55 1.48 2.56 26.06
C ILE A 55 2.80 2.59 26.83
N ALA A 56 2.97 1.74 27.84
CA ALA A 56 4.19 1.71 28.66
C ALA A 56 5.45 1.46 27.82
N LEU A 57 5.36 0.61 26.79
CA LEU A 57 6.48 0.36 25.87
C LEU A 57 6.77 1.59 24.99
N MET A 58 5.74 2.25 24.47
CA MET A 58 5.90 3.47 23.69
C MET A 58 6.53 4.59 24.53
N GLU A 59 6.10 4.77 25.78
CA GLU A 59 6.69 5.74 26.71
C GLU A 59 8.16 5.43 27.02
N LYS A 60 8.50 4.16 27.26
CA LYS A 60 9.89 3.70 27.46
C LYS A 60 10.82 4.13 26.32
N TYR A 61 10.35 4.05 25.08
CA TYR A 61 11.13 4.44 23.88
C TYR A 61 10.84 5.87 23.40
N GLN A 62 10.05 6.63 24.16
CA GLN A 62 9.62 7.99 23.85
C GLN A 62 8.99 8.13 22.46
N LEU A 63 8.23 7.11 22.03
CA LEU A 63 7.53 7.08 20.75
C LEU A 63 6.10 7.60 20.92
N GLY A 64 5.67 8.44 19.99
CA GLY A 64 4.26 8.82 19.83
C GLY A 64 3.52 7.84 18.93
N GLY A 65 2.20 8.02 18.79
CA GLY A 65 1.40 7.21 17.89
C GLY A 65 -0.10 7.45 18.03
N THR A 66 -0.88 6.56 17.44
CA THR A 66 -2.34 6.70 17.31
C THR A 66 -3.04 5.51 17.96
N PHE A 67 -4.02 5.78 18.82
CA PHE A 67 -4.95 4.79 19.35
C PHE A 67 -6.32 4.98 18.70
N LEU A 68 -6.80 3.96 18.00
CA LEU A 68 -8.08 3.99 17.29
C LEU A 68 -9.10 3.12 18.02
N LEU A 69 -10.22 3.68 18.46
CA LEU A 69 -11.20 2.94 19.28
C LEU A 69 -12.34 2.38 18.43
N GLN A 70 -12.63 1.09 18.57
CA GLN A 70 -13.94 0.56 18.19
C GLN A 70 -15.00 1.14 19.14
N TYR A 71 -16.25 1.20 18.71
CA TYR A 71 -17.30 1.86 19.47
C TYR A 71 -17.52 1.27 20.88
N ASP A 72 -17.38 -0.04 21.05
CA ASP A 72 -17.43 -0.70 22.36
C ASP A 72 -16.34 -0.15 23.31
N ALA A 73 -15.09 -0.06 22.84
CA ALA A 73 -13.97 0.53 23.58
C ALA A 73 -14.16 2.04 23.82
N LEU A 74 -14.74 2.77 22.86
CA LEU A 74 -15.05 4.19 23.02
C LEU A 74 -16.00 4.44 24.21
N THR A 75 -16.92 3.52 24.46
CA THR A 75 -17.91 3.64 25.54
C THR A 75 -17.45 3.09 26.88
N ASP A 76 -16.28 2.47 26.97
CA ASP A 76 -15.74 1.98 28.24
C ASP A 76 -14.99 3.09 28.99
N PRO A 77 -15.42 3.46 30.22
CA PRO A 77 -14.76 4.50 31.03
C PRO A 77 -13.28 4.21 31.35
N GLN A 78 -12.84 2.95 31.30
CA GLN A 78 -11.44 2.59 31.55
C GLN A 78 -10.53 3.09 30.41
N TYR A 79 -10.92 2.89 29.15
CA TYR A 79 -10.17 3.41 28.00
C TYR A 79 -10.26 4.93 27.94
N GLU A 80 -11.42 5.53 28.24
CA GLU A 80 -11.55 6.98 28.35
C GLU A 80 -10.51 7.55 29.33
N LYS A 81 -10.48 7.03 30.57
CA LYS A 81 -9.55 7.49 31.61
C LYS A 81 -8.09 7.28 31.21
N LEU A 82 -7.77 6.12 30.64
CA LEU A 82 -6.42 5.76 30.23
C LEU A 82 -5.91 6.70 29.12
N LEU A 83 -6.68 6.89 28.06
CA LEU A 83 -6.24 7.63 26.88
C LEU A 83 -6.28 9.15 27.09
N LYS A 84 -7.21 9.68 27.90
CA LYS A 84 -7.21 11.10 28.29
C LYS A 84 -6.00 11.50 29.14
N ALA A 85 -5.33 10.55 29.78
CA ALA A 85 -4.12 10.81 30.55
C ALA A 85 -2.87 10.96 29.67
N LEU A 86 -2.94 10.58 28.38
CA LEU A 86 -1.82 10.67 27.45
C LEU A 86 -1.62 12.10 26.94
N PRO A 87 -0.36 12.54 26.73
CA PRO A 87 -0.10 13.87 26.17
C PRO A 87 -0.51 13.94 24.69
N GLU A 88 -1.47 14.81 24.37
CA GLU A 88 -1.99 15.04 23.01
C GLU A 88 -0.90 15.47 22.01
N THR A 89 0.23 16.01 22.49
CA THR A 89 1.38 16.37 21.65
C THR A 89 2.17 15.15 21.14
N LYS A 90 1.90 13.95 21.65
CA LYS A 90 2.57 12.71 21.26
C LYS A 90 1.59 11.63 20.81
N PHE A 91 0.39 11.64 21.36
CA PHE A 91 -0.60 10.61 21.10
C PHE A 91 -1.86 11.20 20.50
N GLU A 92 -2.35 10.52 19.46
CA GLU A 92 -3.64 10.78 18.88
C GLU A 92 -4.64 9.72 19.35
N VAL A 93 -5.86 10.17 19.67
CA VAL A 93 -7.01 9.29 19.84
C VAL A 93 -7.95 9.50 18.65
N GLY A 94 -8.26 8.41 17.94
CA GLY A 94 -9.11 8.40 16.75
C GLY A 94 -10.08 7.22 16.75
N ALA A 95 -10.64 6.93 15.57
CA ALA A 95 -11.70 5.93 15.42
C ALA A 95 -11.24 4.67 14.68
N TRP A 96 -11.58 3.49 15.22
CA TRP A 96 -11.52 2.21 14.52
C TRP A 96 -12.93 1.85 14.03
N TRP A 97 -13.13 1.92 12.72
CA TRP A 97 -14.42 1.83 12.06
C TRP A 97 -14.78 0.39 11.67
N GLU A 98 -14.99 -0.42 12.71
CA GLU A 98 -15.76 -1.66 12.66
C GLU A 98 -17.04 -1.47 13.47
N ILE A 99 -18.08 -2.23 13.14
CA ILE A 99 -19.45 -1.98 13.58
C ILE A 99 -19.88 -3.04 14.60
N PRO A 100 -19.74 -2.78 15.92
CA PRO A 100 -20.22 -3.69 16.96
C PRO A 100 -21.70 -3.46 17.27
N GLN A 101 -22.35 -4.45 17.89
CA GLN A 101 -23.74 -4.43 18.35
C GLN A 101 -24.15 -3.13 19.07
N PRO A 102 -23.42 -2.66 20.11
CA PRO A 102 -23.81 -1.45 20.84
C PRO A 102 -23.87 -0.19 19.96
N LEU A 103 -23.11 -0.08 18.87
CA LEU A 103 -23.22 1.03 17.92
C LEU A 103 -24.52 0.94 17.12
N VAL A 104 -24.81 -0.26 16.61
CA VAL A 104 -25.98 -0.53 15.77
C VAL A 104 -27.27 -0.29 16.52
N GLU A 105 -27.38 -0.82 17.74
CA GLU A 105 -28.56 -0.65 18.58
C GLU A 105 -28.78 0.82 18.96
N LYS A 106 -27.71 1.55 19.28
CA LYS A 106 -27.81 2.98 19.59
C LYS A 106 -28.20 3.83 18.38
N ALA A 107 -27.82 3.42 17.17
CA ALA A 107 -28.30 4.02 15.93
C ALA A 107 -29.76 3.69 15.60
N GLY A 108 -30.45 2.94 16.48
CA GLY A 108 -31.84 2.52 16.29
C GLY A 108 -31.97 1.44 15.20
N LEU A 109 -30.88 0.75 14.88
CA LEU A 109 -30.85 -0.32 13.89
C LEU A 109 -30.86 -1.69 14.60
N LYS A 110 -31.32 -2.72 13.89
CA LYS A 110 -31.34 -4.08 14.41
C LYS A 110 -29.96 -4.73 14.24
N TRP A 111 -29.38 -5.23 15.32
CA TRP A 111 -28.18 -6.07 15.25
C TRP A 111 -28.46 -7.40 14.55
N ARG A 112 -27.51 -7.83 13.70
CA ARG A 112 -27.63 -9.03 12.87
C ARG A 112 -26.50 -10.05 13.08
N GLY A 113 -25.55 -9.74 13.97
CA GLY A 113 -24.41 -10.60 14.23
C GLY A 113 -24.69 -11.73 15.20
N ARG A 114 -23.79 -12.71 15.20
CA ARG A 114 -23.81 -13.87 16.09
C ARG A 114 -23.34 -13.52 17.50
N TYR A 115 -22.50 -12.50 17.60
CA TYR A 115 -21.84 -12.03 18.82
C TYR A 115 -21.97 -10.51 18.93
N PRO A 116 -21.63 -9.89 20.08
CA PRO A 116 -21.66 -8.43 20.22
C PRO A 116 -20.69 -7.66 19.32
N TRP A 117 -19.69 -8.35 18.76
CA TRP A 117 -18.95 -7.91 17.58
C TRP A 117 -18.79 -9.11 16.66
N ASP A 118 -19.13 -8.97 15.38
CA ASP A 118 -19.06 -10.05 14.40
C ASP A 118 -18.22 -9.59 13.21
N TRP A 119 -17.13 -10.29 12.91
CA TRP A 119 -16.14 -9.90 11.91
C TRP A 119 -16.58 -10.19 10.46
N HIS A 120 -17.78 -10.73 10.23
CA HIS A 120 -18.30 -10.93 8.87
C HIS A 120 -18.60 -9.60 8.15
N ALA A 121 -18.32 -9.54 6.85
CA ALA A 121 -18.41 -8.33 6.02
C ALA A 121 -19.81 -7.68 5.96
N ASP A 122 -20.88 -8.48 6.06
CA ASP A 122 -22.28 -8.04 6.07
C ASP A 122 -22.77 -7.54 7.44
N VAL A 123 -21.92 -7.65 8.48
CA VAL A 123 -22.26 -7.29 9.86
C VAL A 123 -21.28 -6.31 10.48
N GLY A 124 -20.00 -6.69 10.57
CA GLY A 124 -18.96 -5.93 11.28
C GLY A 124 -18.35 -4.79 10.49
N PHE A 125 -18.71 -4.65 9.23
CA PHE A 125 -18.21 -3.59 8.35
C PHE A 125 -19.35 -2.72 7.82
N SER A 126 -19.02 -1.46 7.55
CA SER A 126 -19.97 -0.49 6.96
C SER A 126 -20.58 -0.98 5.65
N THR A 127 -19.86 -1.81 4.89
CA THR A 127 -20.34 -2.47 3.67
C THR A 127 -21.62 -3.28 3.86
N GLY A 128 -21.88 -3.81 5.06
CA GLY A 128 -23.11 -4.56 5.36
C GLY A 128 -24.37 -3.71 5.54
N TYR A 129 -24.22 -2.38 5.56
CA TYR A 129 -25.32 -1.44 5.79
C TYR A 129 -25.61 -0.64 4.53
N THR A 130 -26.86 -0.18 4.38
CA THR A 130 -27.23 0.77 3.32
C THR A 130 -26.55 2.12 3.55
N PRO A 131 -26.38 2.96 2.51
CA PRO A 131 -25.79 4.30 2.67
C PRO A 131 -26.43 5.13 3.79
N ALA A 132 -27.77 5.13 3.88
CA ALA A 132 -28.49 5.86 4.93
C ALA A 132 -28.25 5.28 6.34
N GLU A 133 -28.10 3.96 6.47
CA GLU A 133 -27.73 3.33 7.75
C GLU A 133 -26.28 3.65 8.13
N ARG A 134 -25.35 3.66 7.16
CA ARG A 134 -23.95 4.07 7.39
C ARG A 134 -23.87 5.47 7.96
N GLU A 135 -24.58 6.43 7.37
CA GLU A 135 -24.63 7.81 7.86
C GLU A 135 -25.13 7.90 9.32
N LYS A 136 -26.18 7.15 9.67
CA LYS A 136 -26.69 7.09 11.05
C LYS A 136 -25.65 6.51 12.02
N LEU A 137 -25.00 5.42 11.65
CA LEU A 137 -23.94 4.80 12.46
C LEU A 137 -22.80 5.80 12.69
N ILE A 138 -22.39 6.52 11.63
CA ILE A 138 -21.31 7.52 11.71
C ILE A 138 -21.73 8.65 12.64
N ASP A 139 -22.95 9.16 12.51
CA ASP A 139 -23.44 10.27 13.31
C ASP A 139 -23.44 9.93 14.82
N VAL A 140 -23.88 8.71 15.17
CA VAL A 140 -23.86 8.22 16.55
C VAL A 140 -22.44 8.11 17.07
N TYR A 141 -21.56 7.43 16.32
CA TYR A 141 -20.16 7.27 16.71
C TYR A 141 -19.49 8.63 16.96
N MET A 142 -19.65 9.56 16.02
CA MET A 142 -19.02 10.88 16.08
C MET A 142 -19.57 11.73 17.23
N ALA A 143 -20.88 11.65 17.51
CA ALA A 143 -21.50 12.34 18.63
C ALA A 143 -20.97 11.84 19.98
N ASP A 144 -20.86 10.53 20.15
CA ASP A 144 -20.32 9.94 21.39
C ASP A 144 -18.82 10.19 21.53
N PHE A 145 -18.06 10.11 20.44
CA PHE A 145 -16.64 10.45 20.46
C PHE A 145 -16.44 11.89 20.95
N LYS A 146 -17.22 12.84 20.40
CA LYS A 146 -17.18 14.24 20.85
C LYS A 146 -17.63 14.41 22.29
N LYS A 147 -18.62 13.64 22.75
CA LYS A 147 -19.05 13.67 24.15
C LYS A 147 -17.94 13.20 25.09
N VAL A 148 -17.20 12.16 24.72
CA VAL A 148 -16.10 11.61 25.52
C VAL A 148 -14.89 12.53 25.46
N PHE A 149 -14.37 12.86 24.28
CA PHE A 149 -13.08 13.56 24.13
C PHE A 149 -13.18 15.07 23.92
N GLY A 150 -14.39 15.62 23.71
CA GLY A 150 -14.60 17.06 23.50
C GLY A 150 -14.38 17.54 22.06
N TYR A 151 -13.89 16.68 21.16
CA TYR A 151 -13.62 16.97 19.74
C TYR A 151 -14.04 15.79 18.86
N TYR A 152 -14.15 15.99 17.53
CA TYR A 152 -14.36 14.88 16.57
C TYR A 152 -13.03 14.23 16.20
N PRO A 153 -12.97 12.89 16.03
CA PRO A 153 -11.73 12.21 15.72
C PRO A 153 -11.14 12.74 14.41
N LYS A 154 -9.84 13.01 14.39
CA LYS A 154 -9.14 13.48 13.19
C LYS A 154 -8.85 12.34 12.22
N SER A 155 -8.57 11.15 12.73
CA SER A 155 -8.32 9.95 11.93
C SER A 155 -9.38 8.88 12.18
N VAL A 156 -9.81 8.23 11.10
CA VAL A 156 -10.68 7.06 11.12
C VAL A 156 -10.03 5.97 10.27
N ALA A 157 -9.83 4.76 10.78
CA ALA A 157 -9.32 3.64 9.99
C ALA A 157 -10.20 2.40 10.14
N SER A 158 -10.12 1.51 9.16
CA SER A 158 -10.77 0.19 9.20
C SER A 158 -10.02 -0.74 8.27
N TRP A 159 -10.07 -2.05 8.50
CA TRP A 159 -9.54 -2.99 7.51
C TRP A 159 -10.17 -2.78 6.13
N PHE A 160 -11.47 -2.47 6.10
CA PHE A 160 -12.24 -2.25 4.89
C PHE A 160 -13.25 -1.11 5.09
N ILE A 161 -13.04 0.01 4.40
CA ILE A 161 -13.94 1.18 4.44
C ILE A 161 -14.44 1.51 3.04
N ASP A 162 -15.73 1.77 2.89
CA ASP A 162 -16.33 2.14 1.60
C ASP A 162 -16.25 3.64 1.32
N ALA A 163 -16.36 4.02 0.04
CA ALA A 163 -16.24 5.42 -0.39
C ALA A 163 -17.35 6.33 0.16
N HIS A 164 -18.58 5.82 0.34
CA HIS A 164 -19.70 6.62 0.83
C HIS A 164 -19.46 7.01 2.28
N SER A 165 -19.12 6.05 3.14
CA SER A 165 -18.78 6.31 4.54
C SER A 165 -17.61 7.28 4.67
N LEU A 166 -16.52 7.04 3.94
CA LEU A 166 -15.33 7.88 4.00
C LEU A 166 -15.62 9.32 3.56
N ASN A 167 -16.36 9.50 2.46
CA ASN A 167 -16.74 10.82 1.97
C ASN A 167 -17.67 11.55 2.95
N TYR A 168 -18.64 10.85 3.55
CA TYR A 168 -19.53 11.44 4.53
C TYR A 168 -18.79 11.90 5.80
N MET A 169 -17.86 11.10 6.32
CA MET A 169 -16.99 11.49 7.43
C MET A 169 -16.14 12.73 7.10
N TYR A 170 -15.66 12.85 5.86
CA TYR A 170 -14.93 14.03 5.42
C TYR A 170 -15.83 15.27 5.34
N GLU A 171 -16.92 15.20 4.59
CA GLU A 171 -17.79 16.35 4.31
C GLU A 171 -18.43 16.90 5.59
N LYS A 172 -18.87 16.02 6.49
CA LYS A 172 -19.58 16.42 7.72
C LYS A 172 -18.69 16.60 8.93
N TYR A 173 -17.67 15.76 9.10
CA TYR A 173 -16.84 15.72 10.32
C TYR A 173 -15.39 16.14 10.09
N HIS A 174 -14.99 16.40 8.84
CA HIS A 174 -13.68 16.95 8.48
C HIS A 174 -12.49 16.12 8.99
N ILE A 175 -12.62 14.79 8.95
CA ILE A 175 -11.48 13.90 9.19
C ILE A 175 -10.34 14.24 8.22
N VAL A 176 -9.10 14.06 8.65
CA VAL A 176 -7.90 14.48 7.91
C VAL A 176 -7.06 13.30 7.42
N ALA A 177 -7.29 12.10 7.95
CA ALA A 177 -6.58 10.88 7.57
C ALA A 177 -7.48 9.65 7.69
N SER A 178 -7.20 8.65 6.85
CA SER A 178 -7.74 7.31 6.98
C SER A 178 -6.64 6.28 6.78
N ALA A 179 -6.89 5.05 7.18
CA ALA A 179 -6.01 3.93 6.87
C ALA A 179 -6.81 2.65 6.60
N ASN A 180 -6.25 1.75 5.80
CA ASN A 180 -6.88 0.47 5.48
C ASN A 180 -5.87 -0.67 5.33
N CYS A 181 -6.40 -1.89 5.24
CA CYS A 181 -5.61 -3.11 5.14
C CYS A 181 -4.70 -3.07 3.90
N LYS A 182 -3.53 -3.71 3.97
CA LYS A 182 -2.63 -3.95 2.83
C LYS A 182 -3.34 -4.69 1.69
N ASP A 183 -2.65 -4.77 0.54
CA ASP A 183 -3.09 -5.65 -0.56
C ASP A 183 -3.06 -7.11 -0.04
N GLN A 184 -4.17 -7.83 -0.16
CA GLN A 184 -4.31 -9.22 0.27
C GLN A 184 -5.44 -9.94 -0.46
N TYR A 185 -5.36 -11.26 -0.48
CA TYR A 185 -6.33 -12.10 -1.16
C TYR A 185 -6.92 -13.15 -0.21
N GLY A 186 -8.21 -13.06 0.09
CA GLY A 186 -8.97 -14.03 0.87
C GLY A 186 -8.67 -14.10 2.38
N THR A 187 -7.63 -13.41 2.86
CA THR A 187 -7.25 -13.36 4.28
C THR A 187 -8.36 -12.66 5.09
N ASP A 188 -8.73 -13.21 6.26
CA ASP A 188 -9.73 -12.67 7.18
C ASP A 188 -11.14 -12.40 6.61
N GLY A 189 -11.47 -13.00 5.46
CA GLY A 189 -12.77 -12.84 4.81
C GLY A 189 -12.86 -11.59 3.93
N TYR A 190 -11.75 -10.92 3.62
CA TYR A 190 -11.78 -9.81 2.67
C TYR A 190 -10.57 -9.77 1.75
N THR A 191 -10.84 -9.36 0.51
CA THR A 191 -9.84 -9.22 -0.56
C THR A 191 -9.71 -7.75 -0.93
N LEU A 192 -8.48 -7.24 -0.89
CA LEU A 192 -8.11 -5.95 -1.46
C LEU A 192 -6.97 -6.25 -2.43
N TRP A 193 -7.24 -6.32 -3.73
CA TRP A 193 -6.28 -6.85 -4.67
C TRP A 193 -6.10 -5.94 -5.89
N GLY A 194 -4.85 -5.58 -6.17
CA GLY A 194 -4.54 -4.76 -7.32
C GLY A 194 -4.44 -3.27 -7.06
N GLY A 195 -4.73 -2.78 -5.85
CA GLY A 195 -4.81 -1.34 -5.51
C GLY A 195 -3.45 -0.70 -5.28
N TYR A 196 -3.45 0.57 -4.87
CA TYR A 196 -2.24 1.30 -4.49
C TYR A 196 -1.49 0.51 -3.41
N TRP A 197 -0.27 0.03 -3.71
CA TRP A 197 0.31 -1.10 -2.99
C TRP A 197 0.75 -0.73 -1.56
N ASN A 198 1.45 0.39 -1.39
CA ASN A 198 1.89 0.92 -0.08
C ASN A 198 1.85 2.46 -0.06
N GLN A 199 2.28 3.12 1.03
CA GLN A 199 2.16 4.57 1.24
C GLN A 199 0.71 5.04 1.39
N ALA A 200 0.31 6.10 0.68
CA ALA A 200 -1.00 6.70 0.80
C ALA A 200 -1.46 7.32 -0.50
N TYR A 201 -2.77 7.36 -0.68
CA TYR A 201 -3.44 7.88 -1.86
C TYR A 201 -4.72 8.62 -1.47
N TYR A 202 -5.14 9.57 -2.30
CA TYR A 202 -6.51 10.07 -2.29
C TYR A 202 -7.40 9.10 -3.07
N PRO A 203 -8.44 8.53 -2.43
CA PRO A 203 -9.36 7.64 -3.10
C PRO A 203 -10.37 8.38 -3.98
N SER A 204 -10.96 7.67 -4.94
CA SER A 204 -12.10 8.13 -5.72
C SER A 204 -13.36 8.22 -4.87
N LYS A 205 -14.21 9.20 -5.16
CA LYS A 205 -15.54 9.39 -4.55
C LYS A 205 -16.47 8.20 -4.69
N VAL A 206 -16.25 7.32 -5.68
CA VAL A 206 -17.11 6.14 -5.91
C VAL A 206 -16.45 4.81 -5.51
N ASN A 207 -15.16 4.83 -5.15
CA ASN A 207 -14.42 3.64 -4.74
C ASN A 207 -13.19 3.99 -3.89
N SER A 208 -13.24 3.65 -2.61
CA SER A 208 -12.20 3.92 -1.61
C SER A 208 -10.91 3.15 -1.85
N TYR A 209 -10.94 2.10 -2.67
CA TYR A 209 -9.75 1.34 -3.06
C TYR A 209 -9.03 1.91 -4.27
N MET A 210 -9.73 2.73 -5.05
CA MET A 210 -9.25 3.25 -6.32
C MET A 210 -8.66 4.64 -6.11
N PRO A 211 -7.39 4.90 -6.49
CA PRO A 211 -6.86 6.25 -6.52
C PRO A 211 -7.67 7.16 -7.45
N ALA A 212 -7.96 8.38 -7.00
CA ALA A 212 -8.52 9.40 -7.86
C ALA A 212 -7.47 9.93 -8.83
N GLN A 213 -7.84 10.11 -10.09
CA GLN A 213 -6.99 10.64 -11.14
C GLN A 213 -6.98 12.17 -11.15
N ASN A 214 -7.90 12.86 -10.46
CA ASN A 214 -7.89 14.32 -10.32
C ASN A 214 -8.59 14.79 -9.03
N GLU A 215 -8.38 16.07 -8.67
CA GLU A 215 -8.93 16.66 -7.44
C GLU A 215 -10.47 16.64 -7.36
N ALA A 216 -11.17 16.79 -8.48
CA ALA A 216 -12.63 16.86 -8.48
C ALA A 216 -13.28 15.50 -8.16
N ALA A 217 -12.62 14.41 -8.59
CA ALA A 217 -13.06 13.04 -8.38
C ALA A 217 -12.62 12.45 -7.02
N GLN A 218 -11.72 13.12 -6.29
CA GLN A 218 -11.14 12.57 -5.07
C GLN A 218 -11.94 12.86 -3.81
N ILE A 219 -11.95 11.92 -2.87
CA ILE A 219 -12.22 12.23 -1.46
C ILE A 219 -10.91 12.80 -0.91
N PRO A 220 -10.86 14.05 -0.44
CA PRO A 220 -9.61 14.72 -0.06
C PRO A 220 -9.13 14.33 1.36
N VAL A 221 -9.16 13.02 1.63
CA VAL A 221 -8.64 12.35 2.82
C VAL A 221 -7.67 11.27 2.34
N PRO A 222 -6.36 11.37 2.65
CA PRO A 222 -5.42 10.33 2.27
C PRO A 222 -5.70 9.03 3.04
N VAL A 223 -5.67 7.91 2.32
CA VAL A 223 -5.78 6.56 2.88
C VAL A 223 -4.38 5.93 2.93
N PHE A 224 -3.87 5.70 4.14
CA PHE A 224 -2.57 5.07 4.38
C PHE A 224 -2.68 3.53 4.43
N ARG A 225 -1.77 2.83 3.75
CA ARG A 225 -1.74 1.35 3.66
C ARG A 225 -1.08 0.72 4.89
N MET A 226 -1.78 -0.11 5.65
CA MET A 226 -1.27 -0.64 6.93
C MET A 226 -0.42 -1.92 6.78
N LEU A 227 0.15 -2.38 7.89
CA LEU A 227 0.83 -3.65 8.12
C LEU A 227 2.24 -3.84 7.52
N GLY A 228 2.83 -2.85 6.86
CA GLY A 228 4.26 -2.90 6.48
C GLY A 228 4.67 -4.21 5.79
N SER A 229 4.02 -4.54 4.67
CA SER A 229 4.20 -5.80 3.93
C SER A 229 5.62 -6.04 3.44
N ASP A 230 6.10 -7.29 3.51
CA ASP A 230 7.36 -7.71 2.87
C ASP A 230 7.31 -7.43 1.36
N PRO A 231 8.15 -6.51 0.81
CA PRO A 231 8.09 -6.15 -0.60
C PRO A 231 8.45 -7.30 -1.55
N VAL A 232 9.16 -8.32 -1.08
CA VAL A 232 9.67 -9.44 -1.85
C VAL A 232 8.75 -10.66 -1.75
N ARG A 233 8.35 -11.04 -0.53
CA ARG A 233 7.73 -12.35 -0.25
C ARG A 233 6.21 -12.32 -0.13
N GLN A 234 5.63 -11.23 0.39
CA GLN A 234 4.18 -11.15 0.65
C GLN A 234 3.35 -11.43 -0.60
N TYR A 235 3.79 -10.98 -1.77
CA TYR A 235 3.00 -11.12 -3.00
C TYR A 235 2.76 -12.58 -3.40
N ASP A 236 3.79 -13.43 -3.33
CA ASP A 236 3.75 -14.81 -3.80
C ASP A 236 3.45 -15.83 -2.67
N THR A 237 3.16 -15.37 -1.45
CA THR A 237 2.92 -16.27 -0.31
C THR A 237 1.54 -16.92 -0.40
N GLY A 238 1.48 -18.26 -0.28
CA GLY A 238 0.21 -18.99 -0.42
C GLY A 238 -0.31 -19.08 -1.87
N LEU A 239 0.57 -19.12 -2.88
CA LEU A 239 0.16 -19.41 -4.26
C LEU A 239 -0.64 -20.72 -4.34
N GLU A 240 -1.76 -20.67 -5.07
CA GLU A 240 -2.74 -21.76 -5.21
C GLU A 240 -3.50 -22.16 -3.94
N HIS A 241 -3.37 -21.39 -2.86
CA HIS A 241 -4.24 -21.51 -1.69
C HIS A 241 -5.42 -20.52 -1.78
N GLU A 242 -6.50 -20.81 -1.07
CA GLU A 242 -7.69 -19.94 -1.03
C GLU A 242 -7.39 -18.57 -0.38
N ARG A 243 -6.35 -18.50 0.45
CA ARG A 243 -5.95 -17.30 1.20
C ARG A 243 -4.46 -17.07 1.07
N GLN A 244 -4.09 -15.80 0.89
CA GLN A 244 -2.71 -15.36 0.95
C GLN A 244 -2.20 -15.48 2.39
N GLY A 245 -0.96 -15.92 2.55
CA GLY A 245 -0.26 -15.85 3.84
C GLY A 245 0.06 -14.41 4.26
N VAL A 246 0.63 -14.25 5.45
CA VAL A 246 0.94 -12.94 6.03
C VAL A 246 2.41 -12.86 6.41
N ILE A 247 3.13 -11.94 5.77
CA ILE A 247 4.54 -11.62 5.98
C ILE A 247 4.63 -10.09 6.04
N THR A 248 4.52 -9.57 7.26
CA THR A 248 4.26 -8.16 7.56
C THR A 248 5.11 -7.70 8.75
N LEU A 249 5.10 -6.40 9.02
CA LEU A 249 5.68 -5.81 10.23
C LEU A 249 4.83 -6.09 11.49
N GLU A 250 3.74 -6.83 11.39
CA GLU A 250 2.94 -7.22 12.56
C GLU A 250 3.80 -8.05 13.54
N PRO A 251 3.90 -7.63 14.82
CA PRO A 251 4.89 -8.15 15.78
C PRO A 251 4.66 -9.59 16.22
N VAL A 252 3.53 -10.18 15.85
CA VAL A 252 3.09 -11.51 16.27
C VAL A 252 3.61 -12.62 15.37
N TYR A 253 4.09 -12.29 14.17
CA TYR A 253 4.61 -13.27 13.22
C TYR A 253 6.09 -13.51 13.43
N GLY A 254 6.42 -14.67 14.02
CA GLY A 254 7.79 -15.04 14.40
C GLY A 254 8.78 -15.18 13.23
N ASP A 255 8.31 -15.29 12.00
CA ASP A 255 9.13 -15.34 10.78
C ASP A 255 9.14 -14.00 9.99
N ALA A 256 8.53 -12.94 10.57
CA ALA A 256 8.42 -11.61 9.96
C ALA A 256 8.56 -10.50 11.01
N GLY A 257 7.50 -9.73 11.32
CA GLY A 257 7.55 -8.61 12.26
C GLY A 257 7.95 -8.98 13.71
N GLY A 258 7.88 -10.26 14.08
CA GLY A 258 8.43 -10.79 15.34
C GLY A 258 9.90 -11.24 15.27
N ASP A 259 10.50 -11.31 14.08
CA ASP A 259 11.89 -11.72 13.87
C ASP A 259 12.84 -10.52 13.81
N SER A 260 13.94 -10.61 14.57
CA SER A 260 14.95 -9.55 14.62
C SER A 260 15.66 -9.36 13.27
N THR A 261 16.00 -10.44 12.57
CA THR A 261 16.74 -10.35 11.30
C THR A 261 15.87 -9.68 10.23
N TRP A 262 14.62 -10.09 10.15
CA TRP A 262 13.62 -9.55 9.25
C TRP A 262 13.32 -8.07 9.56
N VAL A 263 13.07 -7.70 10.81
CA VAL A 263 12.79 -6.30 11.19
C VAL A 263 13.96 -5.36 10.87
N HIS A 264 15.21 -5.78 11.16
CA HIS A 264 16.40 -4.99 10.81
C HIS A 264 16.57 -4.85 9.31
N TRP A 265 16.29 -5.91 8.55
CA TRP A 265 16.31 -5.88 7.09
C TRP A 265 15.23 -4.94 6.54
N PHE A 266 13.98 -5.09 6.98
CA PHE A 266 12.85 -4.32 6.51
C PHE A 266 13.08 -2.82 6.74
N LEU A 267 13.45 -2.43 7.97
CA LEU A 267 13.69 -1.02 8.28
C LEU A 267 14.95 -0.45 7.59
N ARG A 268 15.96 -1.28 7.32
CA ARG A 268 17.10 -0.86 6.50
C ARG A 268 16.68 -0.54 5.06
N GLU A 269 15.94 -1.43 4.41
CA GLU A 269 15.48 -1.19 3.03
C GLU A 269 14.46 -0.05 2.97
N PHE A 270 13.59 0.08 3.98
CA PHE A 270 12.68 1.22 4.13
C PHE A 270 13.41 2.57 4.18
N VAL A 271 14.47 2.68 4.97
CA VAL A 271 15.24 3.92 5.10
C VAL A 271 16.03 4.23 3.82
N ASN A 272 16.71 3.22 3.26
CA ASN A 272 17.69 3.43 2.19
C ASN A 272 17.12 3.29 0.77
N GLY A 273 15.92 2.71 0.62
CA GLY A 273 15.27 2.50 -0.66
C GLY A 273 14.87 3.80 -1.35
N ALA A 274 14.76 3.74 -2.68
CA ALA A 274 14.13 4.79 -3.46
C ALA A 274 12.64 4.84 -3.12
N SER A 275 12.10 6.05 -2.97
CA SER A 275 10.75 6.26 -2.45
C SER A 275 9.90 7.19 -3.31
N MET A 276 10.52 7.90 -4.26
CA MET A 276 9.91 9.03 -4.94
C MET A 276 9.37 10.06 -3.94
N ALA A 277 8.07 10.31 -3.83
CA ALA A 277 7.57 11.37 -2.96
C ALA A 277 7.90 11.18 -1.46
N PHE A 278 7.72 9.98 -0.92
CA PHE A 278 8.01 9.63 0.47
C PHE A 278 7.98 8.11 0.68
N ALA A 279 8.59 7.63 1.78
CA ALA A 279 8.39 6.26 2.22
C ALA A 279 7.47 6.25 3.44
N TYR A 280 6.65 5.21 3.54
CA TYR A 280 5.75 5.00 4.67
C TYR A 280 5.63 3.52 5.05
N THR A 281 5.50 3.27 6.35
CA THR A 281 5.09 1.99 6.91
C THR A 281 4.28 2.22 8.19
N GLN A 282 3.38 1.29 8.50
CA GLN A 282 2.68 1.25 9.78
C GLN A 282 3.26 0.15 10.68
N ALA A 283 3.41 0.47 11.96
CA ALA A 283 3.74 -0.45 13.05
C ALA A 283 2.69 -0.32 14.17
N GLY A 284 2.77 -1.15 15.21
CA GLY A 284 1.69 -1.30 16.20
C GLY A 284 0.74 -2.44 15.84
N GLN A 285 -0.19 -2.76 16.74
CA GLN A 285 -1.04 -3.95 16.63
C GLN A 285 -2.38 -3.74 17.33
N GLU A 286 -3.42 -4.45 16.90
CA GLU A 286 -4.64 -4.57 17.71
C GLU A 286 -4.42 -5.28 19.03
N ASN A 287 -5.14 -4.81 20.04
CA ASN A 287 -5.13 -5.43 21.36
C ASN A 287 -5.71 -6.86 21.36
N SER A 288 -6.54 -7.23 20.37
CA SER A 288 -7.06 -8.59 20.18
C SER A 288 -5.97 -9.65 20.01
N PHE A 289 -4.75 -9.31 19.60
CA PHE A 289 -3.66 -10.29 19.55
C PHE A 289 -2.99 -10.56 20.92
N THR A 290 -3.31 -9.75 21.93
CA THR A 290 -2.82 -9.83 23.31
C THR A 290 -1.32 -9.54 23.50
N TRP A 291 -0.97 -8.99 24.65
CA TRP A 291 0.41 -8.62 24.98
C TRP A 291 1.42 -9.79 24.88
N PRO A 292 1.16 -11.00 25.39
CA PRO A 292 2.13 -12.10 25.33
C PRO A 292 2.60 -12.43 23.91
N ALA A 293 1.71 -12.35 22.91
CA ALA A 293 2.05 -12.66 21.52
C ALA A 293 2.89 -11.55 20.87
N MET A 294 2.57 -10.28 21.14
CA MET A 294 3.22 -9.14 20.45
C MET A 294 4.47 -8.59 21.16
N LYS A 295 4.66 -8.88 22.45
CA LYS A 295 5.69 -8.26 23.30
C LYS A 295 7.08 -8.27 22.64
N ASN A 296 7.53 -9.45 22.21
CA ASN A 296 8.90 -9.62 21.70
C ASN A 296 9.11 -8.85 20.39
N GLY A 297 8.15 -8.93 19.46
CA GLY A 297 8.21 -8.18 18.20
C GLY A 297 8.19 -6.67 18.43
N LEU A 298 7.32 -6.16 19.31
CA LEU A 298 7.27 -4.73 19.62
C LEU A 298 8.54 -4.23 20.33
N GLU A 299 9.13 -5.01 21.23
CA GLU A 299 10.39 -4.64 21.89
C GLU A 299 11.54 -4.47 20.88
N ILE A 300 11.62 -5.34 19.87
CA ILE A 300 12.59 -5.24 18.77
C ILE A 300 12.29 -3.99 17.93
N GLN A 301 11.06 -3.87 17.45
CA GLN A 301 10.64 -2.82 16.53
C GLN A 301 10.79 -1.43 17.15
N PHE A 302 10.28 -1.20 18.35
CA PHE A 302 10.27 0.13 18.97
C PHE A 302 11.67 0.59 19.39
N SER A 303 12.51 -0.34 19.84
CA SER A 303 13.93 -0.04 20.08
C SER A 303 14.62 0.47 18.81
N LEU A 304 14.44 -0.24 17.69
CA LEU A 304 15.06 0.14 16.42
C LEU A 304 14.46 1.44 15.84
N MET A 305 13.14 1.63 15.94
CA MET A 305 12.48 2.87 15.52
C MET A 305 12.96 4.08 16.34
N GLN A 306 13.11 3.93 17.65
CA GLN A 306 13.69 4.97 18.50
C GLN A 306 15.10 5.35 18.04
N GLN A 307 15.97 4.37 17.81
CA GLN A 307 17.32 4.62 17.31
C GLN A 307 17.33 5.33 15.95
N LEU A 308 16.50 4.90 15.00
CA LEU A 308 16.42 5.49 13.67
C LEU A 308 15.84 6.91 13.71
N ARG A 309 14.85 7.16 14.56
CA ARG A 309 14.26 8.49 14.79
C ARG A 309 15.30 9.44 15.36
N ASP A 310 16.03 9.01 16.39
CA ASP A 310 17.05 9.84 17.06
C ASP A 310 18.25 10.13 16.14
N GLN A 311 18.51 9.25 15.16
CA GLN A 311 19.47 9.48 14.07
C GLN A 311 18.93 10.39 12.95
N GLY A 312 17.67 10.84 13.02
CA GLY A 312 17.02 11.65 11.98
C GLY A 312 16.70 10.89 10.69
N LYS A 313 16.75 9.55 10.70
CA LYS A 313 16.53 8.70 9.52
C LYS A 313 15.06 8.42 9.24
N ILE A 314 14.23 8.47 10.29
CA ILE A 314 12.77 8.33 10.18
C ILE A 314 12.06 9.41 10.99
N LYS A 315 10.80 9.64 10.65
CA LYS A 315 9.85 10.37 11.48
C LYS A 315 8.84 9.38 12.03
N VAL A 316 8.53 9.50 13.31
CA VAL A 316 7.44 8.76 13.95
C VAL A 316 6.34 9.75 14.18
N GLU A 317 5.26 9.65 13.42
CA GLU A 317 4.15 10.61 13.39
C GLU A 317 2.86 9.92 13.84
N THR A 318 1.86 10.67 14.29
CA THR A 318 0.49 10.17 14.39
C THR A 318 -0.15 10.10 12.99
N LEU A 319 -1.27 9.39 12.87
CA LEU A 319 -1.96 9.26 11.58
C LEU A 319 -2.51 10.62 11.09
N ALA A 320 -3.02 11.47 11.99
CA ALA A 320 -3.47 12.82 11.66
C ALA A 320 -2.32 13.75 11.26
N GLU A 321 -1.15 13.63 11.90
CA GLU A 321 0.04 14.38 11.49
C GLU A 321 0.44 14.01 10.06
N SER A 322 0.51 12.71 9.75
CA SER A 322 0.76 12.23 8.39
C SER A 322 -0.29 12.73 7.40
N GLY A 323 -1.58 12.68 7.76
CA GLY A 323 -2.67 13.14 6.88
C GLY A 323 -2.63 14.64 6.60
N ALA A 324 -2.40 15.45 7.64
CA ALA A 324 -2.22 16.89 7.50
C ALA A 324 -0.98 17.24 6.68
N TRP A 325 0.14 16.53 6.91
CA TRP A 325 1.34 16.66 6.09
C TRP A 325 1.07 16.31 4.64
N PHE A 326 0.42 15.17 4.35
CA PHE A 326 0.13 14.74 2.99
C PHE A 326 -0.71 15.79 2.25
N LYS A 327 -1.80 16.26 2.87
CA LYS A 327 -2.68 17.30 2.30
C LYS A 327 -1.98 18.64 2.06
N LYS A 328 -1.02 19.00 2.92
CA LYS A 328 -0.22 20.21 2.74
C LYS A 328 0.72 20.10 1.53
N ASN A 329 1.24 18.91 1.23
CA ASN A 329 2.31 18.72 0.24
C ASN A 329 1.79 18.25 -1.12
N PHE A 330 0.62 17.62 -1.18
CA PHE A 330 0.11 17.01 -2.41
C PHE A 330 -1.34 17.41 -2.64
N ARG A 331 -1.62 17.97 -3.82
CA ARG A 331 -3.00 18.26 -4.25
C ARG A 331 -3.74 17.00 -4.71
N VAL A 332 -3.01 16.12 -5.39
CA VAL A 332 -3.44 14.81 -5.89
C VAL A 332 -2.45 13.75 -5.42
N THR A 333 -2.82 12.47 -5.48
CA THR A 333 -1.94 11.36 -5.11
C THR A 333 -0.61 11.45 -5.88
N PRO A 334 0.54 11.57 -5.19
CA PRO A 334 1.84 11.59 -5.85
C PRO A 334 2.27 10.17 -6.25
N ALA A 335 3.24 10.05 -7.16
CA ALA A 335 3.88 8.76 -7.40
C ALA A 335 4.84 8.39 -6.25
N THR A 336 4.82 7.12 -5.84
CA THR A 336 5.67 6.57 -4.78
C THR A 336 6.34 5.28 -5.23
N ALA A 337 7.35 4.85 -4.47
CA ALA A 337 8.02 3.60 -4.71
C ALA A 337 8.43 2.91 -3.41
N VAL A 338 8.57 1.59 -3.48
CA VAL A 338 9.25 0.78 -2.46
C VAL A 338 10.21 -0.15 -3.14
N THR A 339 11.46 -0.14 -2.69
CA THR A 339 12.54 -0.89 -3.34
C THR A 339 13.31 -1.73 -2.34
N VAL A 340 13.67 -2.95 -2.74
CA VAL A 340 14.67 -3.76 -2.06
C VAL A 340 15.86 -3.92 -3.00
N ASN A 341 17.00 -3.37 -2.59
CA ASN A 341 18.25 -3.47 -3.33
C ASN A 341 19.07 -4.67 -2.84
N LYS A 342 18.95 -4.98 -1.54
CA LYS A 342 19.59 -6.12 -0.90
C LYS A 342 18.58 -6.84 -0.02
N ASP A 343 18.20 -8.04 -0.41
CA ASP A 343 17.29 -8.87 0.36
C ASP A 343 17.98 -9.51 1.60
N LEU A 344 17.26 -10.34 2.35
CA LEU A 344 17.78 -11.13 3.46
C LEU A 344 18.99 -11.99 3.05
N PRO A 345 19.88 -12.34 4.00
CA PRO A 345 21.01 -13.22 3.75
C PRO A 345 20.62 -14.50 2.99
N GLY A 346 21.40 -14.86 1.98
CA GLY A 346 21.15 -16.04 1.14
C GLY A 346 20.17 -15.82 -0.01
N SER A 347 19.50 -14.65 -0.09
CA SER A 347 18.66 -14.29 -1.23
C SER A 347 19.41 -13.42 -2.24
N ASP A 348 19.16 -13.64 -3.53
CA ASP A 348 19.64 -12.80 -4.62
C ASP A 348 18.59 -11.81 -5.14
N LYS A 349 17.40 -11.81 -4.54
CA LYS A 349 16.25 -11.05 -5.03
C LYS A 349 16.43 -9.53 -4.86
N LYS A 350 15.86 -8.80 -5.80
CA LYS A 350 15.62 -7.34 -5.73
C LYS A 350 14.20 -7.07 -6.19
N THR A 351 13.62 -5.96 -5.75
CA THR A 351 12.29 -5.58 -6.23
C THR A 351 12.08 -4.08 -6.29
N VAL A 352 11.20 -3.67 -7.19
CA VAL A 352 10.65 -2.32 -7.29
C VAL A 352 9.14 -2.43 -7.32
N TRP A 353 8.47 -1.91 -6.32
CA TRP A 353 7.07 -1.49 -6.39
C TRP A 353 7.02 -0.02 -6.77
N PHE A 354 6.27 0.29 -7.82
CA PHE A 354 5.97 1.65 -8.25
C PHE A 354 4.45 1.83 -8.19
N ASP A 355 4.01 2.94 -7.59
CA ASP A 355 2.61 3.32 -7.52
C ASP A 355 2.42 4.75 -8.03
N SER A 356 1.31 4.98 -8.71
CA SER A 356 0.83 6.28 -9.16
C SER A 356 -0.70 6.30 -9.08
N ARG A 357 -1.33 7.45 -9.37
CA ARG A 357 -2.80 7.50 -9.48
C ARG A 357 -3.38 6.83 -10.74
N PHE A 358 -2.55 6.36 -11.67
CA PHE A 358 -2.99 5.72 -12.91
C PHE A 358 -2.70 4.22 -12.97
N TYR A 359 -1.64 3.76 -12.31
CA TYR A 359 -1.27 2.35 -12.29
C TYR A 359 -0.30 2.04 -11.15
N ARG A 360 -0.18 0.76 -10.84
CA ARG A 360 0.94 0.19 -10.09
C ARG A 360 1.72 -0.80 -10.95
N ALA A 361 2.97 -1.05 -10.59
CA ALA A 361 3.75 -2.11 -11.18
C ALA A 361 4.77 -2.67 -10.20
N ASN A 362 5.05 -3.98 -10.31
CA ASN A 362 6.14 -4.62 -9.60
C ASN A 362 7.13 -5.33 -10.53
N LEU A 363 8.42 -4.98 -10.38
CA LEU A 363 9.55 -5.74 -10.91
C LEU A 363 10.14 -6.65 -9.84
N LEU A 364 10.46 -7.88 -10.23
CA LEU A 364 11.20 -8.82 -9.39
C LEU A 364 12.41 -9.35 -10.16
N TRP A 365 13.59 -9.18 -9.57
CA TRP A 365 14.80 -9.90 -9.98
C TRP A 365 14.95 -11.16 -9.15
N GLN A 366 15.27 -12.27 -9.80
CA GLN A 366 15.56 -13.56 -9.17
C GLN A 366 16.39 -14.42 -10.12
N GLN A 367 17.42 -15.08 -9.60
CA GLN A 367 18.32 -15.96 -10.37
C GLN A 367 18.92 -15.26 -11.60
N GLY A 368 19.24 -13.97 -11.45
CA GLY A 368 19.79 -13.13 -12.53
C GLY A 368 18.82 -12.78 -13.66
N THR A 369 17.54 -13.17 -13.57
CA THR A 369 16.47 -12.81 -14.53
C THR A 369 15.57 -11.70 -13.97
N LEU A 370 14.71 -11.12 -14.81
CA LEU A 370 13.77 -10.06 -14.46
C LEU A 370 12.38 -10.35 -15.04
N ARG A 371 11.34 -10.11 -14.24
CA ARG A 371 9.94 -10.06 -14.71
C ARG A 371 9.19 -8.89 -14.08
N PHE A 372 8.22 -8.32 -14.79
CA PHE A 372 7.09 -7.73 -14.09
C PHE A 372 6.22 -8.88 -13.58
N ARG A 373 6.00 -8.92 -12.27
CA ARG A 373 5.04 -9.87 -11.67
C ARG A 373 3.69 -9.24 -11.40
N ASP A 374 3.59 -7.91 -11.44
CA ASP A 374 2.34 -7.20 -11.21
C ASP A 374 2.31 -5.93 -12.06
N ILE A 375 1.19 -5.67 -12.74
CA ILE A 375 0.84 -4.40 -13.37
C ILE A 375 -0.68 -4.29 -13.31
N HIS A 376 -1.20 -3.30 -12.58
CA HIS A 376 -2.63 -3.01 -12.52
C HIS A 376 -2.90 -1.56 -12.87
N LEU A 377 -3.97 -1.31 -13.62
CA LEU A 377 -4.42 0.03 -13.98
C LEU A 377 -5.51 0.52 -13.02
N PHE A 378 -5.56 1.83 -12.86
CA PHE A 378 -6.55 2.52 -12.05
C PHE A 378 -7.49 3.34 -12.93
N ASN A 379 -8.78 3.21 -12.68
CA ASN A 379 -9.82 4.01 -13.31
C ASN A 379 -10.74 4.54 -12.22
N GLU A 380 -10.69 5.85 -11.96
CA GLU A 380 -11.45 6.51 -10.91
C GLU A 380 -12.98 6.36 -11.05
N ASN A 381 -13.45 5.97 -12.24
CA ASN A 381 -14.87 5.72 -12.53
C ASN A 381 -15.30 4.28 -12.23
N LEU A 382 -14.39 3.39 -11.82
CA LEU A 382 -14.74 2.04 -11.37
C LEU A 382 -15.47 2.14 -10.03
N MET A 383 -16.80 2.14 -10.09
CA MET A 383 -17.66 2.19 -8.92
C MET A 383 -17.50 0.94 -8.06
N SER A 384 -17.36 1.13 -6.75
CA SER A 384 -17.36 0.05 -5.78
C SER A 384 -18.69 -0.72 -5.80
N PRO A 385 -18.68 -2.07 -5.70
CA PRO A 385 -19.91 -2.86 -5.52
C PRO A 385 -20.73 -2.43 -4.31
N TYR A 386 -20.09 -1.79 -3.32
CA TYR A 386 -20.68 -1.37 -2.05
C TYR A 386 -21.13 0.09 -2.05
N PHE A 387 -20.97 0.82 -3.16
CA PHE A 387 -21.26 2.26 -3.20
C PHE A 387 -22.75 2.55 -2.97
N THR A 388 -23.64 1.83 -3.65
CA THR A 388 -25.09 2.07 -3.57
C THR A 388 -25.87 1.00 -2.80
N LYS A 389 -25.25 -0.16 -2.53
CA LYS A 389 -25.91 -1.33 -1.93
C LYS A 389 -25.05 -1.96 -0.84
N PRO A 390 -25.67 -2.59 0.17
CA PRO A 390 -24.95 -3.39 1.13
C PRO A 390 -24.48 -4.72 0.52
N VAL A 391 -23.41 -5.27 1.08
CA VAL A 391 -23.02 -6.67 0.88
C VAL A 391 -23.92 -7.57 1.72
N SER A 392 -24.24 -8.76 1.19
CA SER A 392 -25.02 -9.78 1.90
C SER A 392 -24.23 -11.06 2.18
N SER A 393 -22.96 -11.11 1.73
CA SER A 393 -22.02 -12.19 2.03
C SER A 393 -21.15 -11.83 3.23
N ASN A 394 -20.63 -12.85 3.89
CA ASN A 394 -19.62 -12.71 4.94
C ASN A 394 -18.26 -12.18 4.42
N GLU A 395 -18.08 -12.08 3.09
CA GLU A 395 -16.88 -11.56 2.44
C GLU A 395 -17.11 -10.23 1.73
N CYS A 396 -16.06 -9.40 1.67
CA CYS A 396 -15.99 -8.22 0.81
C CYS A 396 -14.71 -8.19 -0.03
N ARG A 397 -14.79 -7.55 -1.19
CA ARG A 397 -13.75 -7.61 -2.22
C ARG A 397 -13.63 -6.27 -2.93
N PHE A 398 -12.39 -5.80 -3.05
CA PHE A 398 -11.99 -4.76 -3.97
C PHE A 398 -10.99 -5.31 -4.97
N PHE A 399 -11.24 -5.02 -6.24
CA PHE A 399 -10.36 -5.35 -7.35
C PHE A 399 -10.06 -4.09 -8.18
N THR A 400 -8.93 -4.13 -8.88
CA THR A 400 -8.58 -3.15 -9.92
C THR A 400 -8.43 -3.86 -11.27
N LEU A 401 -7.70 -3.27 -12.22
CA LEU A 401 -7.71 -3.69 -13.62
C LEU A 401 -6.37 -4.32 -14.03
N PRO A 402 -6.21 -5.66 -13.94
CA PRO A 402 -4.92 -6.30 -14.16
C PRO A 402 -4.49 -6.31 -15.64
N ILE A 403 -3.22 -6.01 -15.87
CA ILE A 403 -2.48 -6.31 -17.10
C ILE A 403 -1.46 -7.42 -16.84
N VAL A 404 -0.89 -7.47 -15.63
CA VAL A 404 -0.10 -8.57 -15.13
C VAL A 404 -0.56 -8.86 -13.71
N ASP A 405 -1.06 -10.07 -13.45
CA ASP A 405 -1.38 -10.53 -12.09
C ASP A 405 -0.63 -11.84 -11.82
N GLY A 406 0.59 -11.70 -11.32
CA GLY A 406 1.46 -12.85 -11.06
C GLY A 406 0.91 -13.75 -9.98
N TYR A 407 0.13 -13.26 -9.02
CA TYR A 407 -0.40 -14.12 -7.96
C TYR A 407 -1.50 -15.03 -8.49
N LEU A 408 -2.52 -14.47 -9.15
CA LEU A 408 -3.67 -15.24 -9.62
C LEU A 408 -3.35 -16.10 -10.85
N TRP A 409 -2.38 -15.67 -11.67
CA TRP A 409 -2.04 -16.37 -12.91
C TRP A 409 -0.88 -17.36 -12.78
N SER A 410 -0.27 -17.49 -11.59
CA SER A 410 0.77 -18.50 -11.32
C SER A 410 0.19 -19.85 -10.88
N SER A 411 1.04 -20.88 -10.95
CA SER A 411 0.94 -22.12 -10.19
C SER A 411 2.18 -22.30 -9.30
N LYS A 412 2.22 -23.35 -8.47
CA LYS A 412 3.41 -23.72 -7.69
C LYS A 412 4.65 -24.01 -8.56
N GLU A 413 4.44 -24.44 -9.80
CA GLU A 413 5.51 -24.81 -10.73
C GLU A 413 5.83 -23.72 -11.76
N PHE A 414 4.91 -22.76 -11.96
CA PHE A 414 5.04 -21.73 -12.97
C PHE A 414 4.63 -20.35 -12.43
N PHE A 415 5.61 -19.46 -12.30
CA PHE A 415 5.36 -18.08 -11.89
C PHE A 415 4.95 -17.20 -13.07
N ALA A 416 3.70 -16.80 -13.20
CA ALA A 416 3.25 -15.91 -14.26
C ALA A 416 3.94 -14.54 -14.24
N GLY A 417 4.01 -13.88 -15.39
CA GLY A 417 4.55 -12.51 -15.46
C GLY A 417 5.09 -12.16 -16.82
N LEU A 418 5.34 -10.86 -17.00
CA LEU A 418 5.88 -10.28 -18.22
C LEU A 418 7.42 -10.31 -18.16
N ARG A 419 8.01 -11.26 -18.89
CA ARG A 419 9.44 -11.60 -18.85
C ARG A 419 10.23 -10.90 -19.92
N PHE A 420 11.47 -10.55 -19.62
CA PHE A 420 12.39 -9.95 -20.58
C PHE A 420 13.16 -11.04 -21.32
N LYS A 421 12.96 -11.14 -22.64
CA LYS A 421 13.56 -12.17 -23.49
C LYS A 421 14.39 -11.58 -24.62
N THR A 422 15.33 -12.39 -25.11
CA THR A 422 16.19 -12.11 -26.26
C THR A 422 16.30 -13.36 -27.14
N ILE A 423 16.86 -13.21 -28.34
CA ILE A 423 17.16 -14.32 -29.24
C ILE A 423 18.67 -14.52 -29.32
N ILE A 424 19.15 -15.69 -28.91
CA ILE A 424 20.55 -16.10 -29.02
C ILE A 424 20.59 -17.44 -29.75
N ASN A 425 21.40 -17.54 -30.82
CA ASN A 425 21.50 -18.76 -31.64
C ASN A 425 20.13 -19.29 -32.10
N ASN A 426 19.23 -18.38 -32.54
CA ASN A 426 17.86 -18.66 -32.95
C ASN A 426 16.94 -19.29 -31.88
N LYS A 427 17.30 -19.18 -30.61
CA LYS A 427 16.47 -19.62 -29.48
C LYS A 427 16.05 -18.44 -28.63
N GLU A 428 14.79 -18.42 -28.23
CA GLU A 428 14.30 -17.51 -27.20
C GLU A 428 14.89 -17.91 -25.85
N VAL A 429 15.50 -16.95 -25.16
CA VAL A 429 16.05 -17.12 -23.81
C VAL A 429 15.73 -15.90 -22.97
N ASP A 430 15.65 -16.09 -21.65
CA ASP A 430 15.53 -14.96 -20.73
C ASP A 430 16.78 -14.08 -20.78
N ILE A 431 16.58 -12.78 -20.72
CA ILE A 431 17.67 -11.83 -20.51
C ILE A 431 18.18 -12.01 -19.08
N THR A 432 19.50 -12.08 -18.94
CA THR A 432 20.15 -12.10 -17.63
C THR A 432 21.01 -10.88 -17.43
N GLY A 433 21.20 -10.46 -16.19
CA GLY A 433 21.96 -9.26 -15.85
C GLY A 433 22.61 -9.31 -14.48
N ASN A 434 23.38 -8.27 -14.19
CA ASN A 434 23.98 -8.04 -12.88
C ASN A 434 22.97 -7.34 -11.96
N ASP A 435 23.45 -6.78 -10.84
CA ASP A 435 22.60 -6.01 -9.94
C ASP A 435 22.08 -4.73 -10.62
N PRO A 436 20.78 -4.42 -10.51
CA PRO A 436 20.23 -3.18 -11.02
C PRO A 436 20.64 -2.00 -10.13
N VAL A 437 20.70 -0.81 -10.74
CA VAL A 437 20.78 0.47 -10.04
C VAL A 437 19.41 1.13 -10.12
N ILE A 438 18.81 1.42 -8.98
CA ILE A 438 17.48 2.03 -8.88
C ILE A 438 17.65 3.43 -8.29
N THR A 439 17.13 4.46 -8.99
CA THR A 439 17.25 5.85 -8.56
C THR A 439 15.99 6.64 -8.85
N ASP A 440 15.67 7.60 -7.99
CA ASP A 440 14.51 8.48 -8.07
C ASP A 440 14.97 9.96 -8.06
N LYS A 441 16.18 10.22 -8.55
CA LYS A 441 16.84 11.54 -8.59
C LYS A 441 16.17 12.53 -9.55
N MET A 442 15.52 12.02 -10.60
CA MET A 442 14.75 12.82 -11.53
C MET A 442 13.34 13.00 -10.97
N GLU A 443 12.87 14.25 -10.92
CA GLU A 443 11.52 14.55 -10.43
C GLU A 443 10.47 13.82 -11.25
N GLY A 444 9.51 13.17 -10.58
CA GLY A 444 8.43 12.42 -11.22
C GLY A 444 8.84 11.13 -11.92
N VAL A 445 10.12 10.72 -11.85
CA VAL A 445 10.62 9.53 -12.55
C VAL A 445 11.38 8.60 -11.61
N LEU A 446 10.96 7.34 -11.57
CA LEU A 446 11.78 6.26 -11.01
C LEU A 446 12.52 5.58 -12.16
N GLN A 447 13.84 5.59 -12.09
CA GLN A 447 14.72 5.00 -13.09
C GLN A 447 15.35 3.71 -12.56
N VAL A 448 15.31 2.67 -13.38
CA VAL A 448 16.04 1.42 -13.19
C VAL A 448 17.04 1.27 -14.33
N SER A 449 18.30 1.08 -13.99
CA SER A 449 19.38 0.71 -14.92
C SER A 449 19.85 -0.71 -14.61
N TRP A 450 19.69 -1.63 -15.55
CA TRP A 450 20.04 -3.04 -15.36
C TRP A 450 21.12 -3.47 -16.37
N PRO A 451 22.39 -3.62 -15.94
CA PRO A 451 23.48 -4.07 -16.80
C PRO A 451 23.27 -5.53 -17.23
N LEU A 452 23.28 -5.77 -18.54
CA LEU A 452 22.97 -7.09 -19.10
C LEU A 452 24.23 -7.96 -19.20
N LYS A 453 24.07 -9.27 -18.97
CA LYS A 453 25.16 -10.25 -18.89
C LYS A 453 25.24 -11.15 -20.12
N ASN A 454 24.11 -11.72 -20.55
CA ASN A 454 24.07 -12.63 -21.72
C ASN A 454 23.97 -11.89 -23.07
N ILE A 455 23.73 -10.59 -23.05
CA ILE A 455 23.78 -9.69 -24.21
C ILE A 455 24.48 -8.39 -23.82
N LYS A 456 25.19 -7.76 -24.76
CA LYS A 456 25.82 -6.44 -24.52
C LYS A 456 24.74 -5.37 -24.38
N GLY A 457 24.87 -4.50 -23.38
CA GLY A 457 24.05 -3.32 -23.21
C GLY A 457 23.54 -3.13 -21.77
N THR A 458 22.67 -2.14 -21.60
CA THR A 458 21.99 -1.86 -20.34
C THR A 458 20.53 -1.66 -20.62
N LEU A 459 19.67 -2.36 -19.89
CA LEU A 459 18.24 -2.17 -19.95
C LEU A 459 17.85 -1.00 -19.03
N GLN A 460 17.13 -0.03 -19.57
CA GLN A 460 16.64 1.15 -18.86
C GLN A 460 15.13 1.06 -18.75
N ILE A 461 14.60 1.21 -17.54
CA ILE A 461 13.15 1.29 -17.27
C ILE A 461 12.90 2.62 -16.58
N LEU A 462 12.02 3.43 -17.14
CA LEU A 462 11.55 4.69 -16.55
C LEU A 462 10.06 4.54 -16.23
N PHE A 463 9.74 4.54 -14.94
CA PHE A 463 8.37 4.66 -14.47
C PHE A 463 8.04 6.14 -14.33
N LYS A 464 6.94 6.56 -14.93
CA LYS A 464 6.41 7.92 -14.87
C LYS A 464 4.95 7.81 -14.43
N GLU A 465 4.34 8.93 -14.09
CA GLU A 465 3.00 8.95 -13.50
C GLU A 465 1.95 8.18 -14.33
N ASP A 466 1.95 8.30 -15.66
CA ASP A 466 0.93 7.70 -16.53
C ASP A 466 1.47 6.77 -17.62
N GLN A 467 2.77 6.48 -17.59
CA GLN A 467 3.45 5.74 -18.64
C GLN A 467 4.71 5.01 -18.16
N LEU A 468 5.05 3.96 -18.90
CA LEU A 468 6.26 3.17 -18.70
C LEU A 468 7.10 3.16 -19.97
N GLU A 469 8.37 3.56 -19.85
CA GLU A 469 9.34 3.54 -20.93
C GLU A 469 10.40 2.47 -20.67
N ILE A 470 10.68 1.64 -21.67
CA ILE A 470 11.70 0.61 -21.58
C ILE A 470 12.62 0.74 -22.79
N SER A 471 13.93 0.69 -22.58
CA SER A 471 14.89 0.70 -23.67
C SER A 471 16.14 -0.10 -23.38
N VAL A 472 16.89 -0.43 -24.44
CA VAL A 472 18.24 -1.01 -24.30
C VAL A 472 19.27 -0.10 -24.93
N THR A 473 20.24 0.33 -24.15
CA THR A 473 21.35 1.22 -24.58
C THR A 473 22.66 0.44 -24.71
N GLY A 474 23.61 0.94 -25.51
CA GLY A 474 24.94 0.34 -25.67
C GLY A 474 25.02 -0.84 -26.65
N ASN A 475 23.90 -1.24 -27.24
CA ASN A 475 23.83 -2.22 -28.33
C ASN A 475 22.57 -1.98 -29.18
N PRO A 476 22.67 -1.30 -30.33
CA PRO A 476 21.51 -0.97 -31.16
C PRO A 476 20.95 -2.15 -31.95
N SER A 477 21.71 -3.25 -32.07
CA SER A 477 21.32 -4.42 -32.86
C SER A 477 20.70 -5.56 -32.05
N VAL A 478 20.63 -5.44 -30.72
CA VAL A 478 20.11 -6.52 -29.89
C VAL A 478 18.60 -6.64 -30.03
N LYS A 479 18.15 -7.86 -30.34
CA LYS A 479 16.74 -8.21 -30.40
C LYS A 479 16.27 -8.58 -29.01
N TRP A 480 15.35 -7.79 -28.45
CA TRP A 480 14.72 -8.06 -27.17
C TRP A 480 13.23 -7.84 -27.27
N PHE A 481 12.46 -8.47 -26.41
CA PHE A 481 11.02 -8.32 -26.29
C PHE A 481 10.58 -8.71 -24.88
N LEU A 482 9.35 -8.33 -24.52
CA LEU A 482 8.72 -8.82 -23.29
C LEU A 482 7.68 -9.87 -23.64
N ASP A 483 7.53 -10.90 -22.82
CA ASP A 483 6.61 -12.01 -23.04
C ASP A 483 5.73 -12.23 -21.81
N LEU A 484 4.41 -12.01 -21.95
CA LEU A 484 3.46 -12.29 -20.87
C LEU A 484 3.12 -13.77 -20.90
N ALA A 485 3.67 -14.51 -19.95
CA ALA A 485 3.39 -15.93 -19.81
C ALA A 485 2.60 -16.20 -18.53
N VAL A 486 1.62 -17.10 -18.61
CA VAL A 486 0.73 -17.49 -17.50
C VAL A 486 0.71 -19.00 -17.31
N ALA A 487 0.37 -19.46 -16.10
CA ALA A 487 0.17 -20.88 -15.86
C ALA A 487 -1.03 -21.38 -16.68
N LYS A 488 -1.05 -22.68 -16.95
CA LYS A 488 -2.11 -23.34 -17.71
C LYS A 488 -3.47 -23.15 -17.01
N ASP A 489 -4.54 -23.05 -17.80
CA ASP A 489 -5.93 -23.02 -17.33
C ASP A 489 -6.27 -21.81 -16.42
N LYS A 490 -5.49 -20.72 -16.50
CA LYS A 490 -5.76 -19.46 -15.82
C LYS A 490 -6.60 -18.53 -16.69
N ASN A 491 -7.61 -17.91 -16.06
CA ASN A 491 -8.44 -16.90 -16.71
C ASN A 491 -7.70 -15.55 -16.72
N VAL A 492 -7.65 -14.93 -17.88
CA VAL A 492 -7.04 -13.61 -18.10
C VAL A 492 -8.09 -12.66 -18.70
N PRO A 493 -7.99 -11.34 -18.45
CA PRO A 493 -9.06 -10.39 -18.80
C PRO A 493 -9.04 -9.94 -20.27
N PHE A 494 -8.11 -10.44 -21.09
CA PHE A 494 -7.86 -9.91 -22.44
C PHE A 494 -8.93 -10.35 -23.46
N VAL A 495 -9.53 -9.36 -24.12
CA VAL A 495 -10.55 -9.54 -25.15
C VAL A 495 -9.92 -9.56 -26.55
N SER A 496 -9.00 -8.62 -26.84
CA SER A 496 -8.26 -8.59 -28.10
C SER A 496 -6.82 -8.12 -27.91
N ILE A 497 -5.92 -8.63 -28.76
CA ILE A 497 -4.52 -8.24 -28.82
C ILE A 497 -4.26 -7.76 -30.26
N GLU A 498 -4.14 -6.45 -30.40
CA GLU A 498 -3.88 -5.77 -31.66
C GLU A 498 -2.46 -5.18 -31.66
N ARG A 499 -1.97 -4.74 -32.82
CA ARG A 499 -0.57 -4.33 -32.98
C ARG A 499 -0.14 -3.25 -31.98
N HIS A 500 -0.99 -2.30 -31.62
CA HIS A 500 -0.64 -1.18 -30.72
C HIS A 500 -1.55 -1.08 -29.49
N LEU A 501 -2.42 -2.06 -29.29
CA LEU A 501 -3.49 -2.00 -28.31
C LEU A 501 -3.80 -3.39 -27.77
N VAL A 502 -3.93 -3.51 -26.44
CA VAL A 502 -4.55 -4.67 -25.80
C VAL A 502 -5.84 -4.20 -25.15
N ASN A 503 -6.97 -4.81 -25.53
CA ASN A 503 -8.28 -4.56 -24.92
C ASN A 503 -8.54 -5.63 -23.85
N ALA A 504 -9.04 -5.19 -22.70
CA ALA A 504 -9.38 -6.06 -21.58
C ALA A 504 -10.72 -5.68 -20.95
N LEU A 505 -11.33 -6.64 -20.24
CA LEU A 505 -12.58 -6.47 -19.50
C LEU A 505 -12.45 -7.16 -18.14
N SER A 506 -12.63 -6.40 -17.07
CA SER A 506 -12.63 -6.88 -15.68
C SER A 506 -13.55 -5.99 -14.86
N GLU A 507 -14.18 -6.52 -13.81
CA GLU A 507 -15.10 -5.76 -12.95
C GLU A 507 -16.20 -5.00 -13.72
N GLY A 508 -16.64 -5.55 -14.86
CA GLY A 508 -17.66 -4.92 -15.72
C GLY A 508 -17.22 -3.66 -16.46
N ILE A 509 -15.93 -3.29 -16.43
CA ILE A 509 -15.39 -2.13 -17.14
C ILE A 509 -14.34 -2.54 -18.17
N SER A 510 -14.43 -1.96 -19.37
CA SER A 510 -13.40 -2.12 -20.39
C SER A 510 -12.23 -1.19 -20.14
N TYR A 511 -11.02 -1.69 -20.37
CA TYR A 511 -9.79 -0.93 -20.24
C TYR A 511 -8.74 -1.40 -21.24
N GLN A 512 -7.70 -0.59 -21.40
CA GLN A 512 -6.76 -0.73 -22.50
C GLN A 512 -5.33 -0.47 -22.04
N MET A 513 -4.39 -1.18 -22.65
CA MET A 513 -2.97 -0.84 -22.63
C MET A 513 -2.52 -0.48 -24.04
N ILE A 514 -1.95 0.72 -24.20
CA ILE A 514 -1.55 1.26 -25.51
C ILE A 514 -0.03 1.27 -25.62
N ALA A 515 0.50 0.76 -26.74
CA ALA A 515 1.91 0.91 -27.10
C ALA A 515 2.09 2.12 -28.01
N LYS A 516 2.51 3.27 -27.44
CA LYS A 516 2.91 4.46 -28.20
C LYS A 516 4.14 4.21 -29.06
N LYS A 517 5.07 3.39 -28.56
CA LYS A 517 6.23 2.89 -29.29
C LYS A 517 6.35 1.39 -29.09
N GLY A 518 6.64 0.69 -30.18
CA GLY A 518 6.64 -0.76 -30.26
C GLY A 518 5.28 -1.34 -30.59
N SER A 519 5.16 -2.66 -30.45
CA SER A 519 3.95 -3.37 -30.86
C SER A 519 3.73 -4.66 -30.07
N PHE A 520 2.46 -5.01 -29.87
CA PHE A 520 2.06 -6.31 -29.39
C PHE A 520 2.00 -7.34 -30.53
N LYS A 521 2.27 -8.59 -30.18
CA LYS A 521 1.99 -9.76 -31.00
C LYS A 521 1.31 -10.80 -30.13
N LYS A 522 0.29 -11.48 -30.68
CA LYS A 522 -0.36 -12.59 -29.98
C LYS A 522 0.66 -13.69 -29.71
N GLY A 523 0.67 -14.22 -28.49
CA GLY A 523 1.55 -15.30 -28.07
C GLY A 523 1.06 -16.67 -28.55
N ALA A 524 1.84 -17.70 -28.22
CA ALA A 524 1.50 -19.09 -28.45
C ALA A 524 1.68 -19.93 -27.17
N ALA A 525 0.88 -20.98 -27.00
CA ALA A 525 0.86 -21.84 -25.81
C ALA A 525 0.64 -21.05 -24.51
N GLN A 526 1.62 -21.03 -23.59
CA GLN A 526 1.54 -20.31 -22.32
C GLN A 526 1.77 -18.79 -22.45
N SER A 527 2.27 -18.34 -23.60
CA SER A 527 2.42 -16.91 -23.91
C SER A 527 1.08 -16.35 -24.37
N ILE A 528 0.61 -15.31 -23.67
CA ILE A 528 -0.60 -14.56 -24.01
C ILE A 528 -0.31 -13.56 -25.11
N PHE A 529 0.70 -12.72 -24.91
CA PHE A 529 1.22 -11.79 -25.90
C PHE A 529 2.70 -11.49 -25.68
N GLN A 530 3.34 -10.96 -26.72
CA GLN A 530 4.69 -10.40 -26.68
C GLN A 530 4.68 -8.90 -26.99
N LEU A 531 5.51 -8.11 -26.33
CA LEU A 531 5.77 -6.70 -26.64
C LEU A 531 7.14 -6.56 -27.32
N HIS A 532 7.14 -6.09 -28.55
CA HIS A 532 8.33 -5.88 -29.37
C HIS A 532 8.67 -4.39 -29.44
N PRO A 533 9.93 -3.98 -29.17
CA PRO A 533 10.34 -2.59 -29.25
C PRO A 533 10.31 -2.07 -30.69
N GLN A 534 10.11 -0.77 -30.83
CA GLN A 534 10.39 -0.04 -32.07
C GLN A 534 11.81 0.53 -31.98
N GLY A 535 12.71 0.00 -32.81
CA GLY A 535 14.14 0.15 -32.54
C GLY A 535 14.47 -0.47 -31.19
N GLN A 536 15.11 0.29 -30.31
CA GLN A 536 15.41 -0.15 -28.94
C GLN A 536 14.49 0.46 -27.88
N GLN A 537 13.28 0.89 -28.24
CA GLN A 537 12.37 1.60 -27.34
C GLN A 537 10.96 0.99 -27.32
N LEU A 538 10.41 0.86 -26.11
CA LEU A 538 9.01 0.63 -25.82
C LEU A 538 8.47 1.80 -24.99
N GLN A 539 7.23 2.20 -25.28
CA GLN A 539 6.51 3.18 -24.47
C GLN A 539 5.06 2.74 -24.34
N LEU A 540 4.65 2.47 -23.10
CA LEU A 540 3.30 2.06 -22.74
C LEU A 540 2.57 3.19 -22.05
N LEU A 541 1.30 3.39 -22.39
CA LEU A 541 0.42 4.33 -21.70
C LEU A 541 -0.62 3.61 -20.87
N PHE A 542 -0.88 4.18 -19.71
CA PHE A 542 -1.81 3.66 -18.71
C PHE A 542 -2.93 4.63 -18.33
N LYS A 543 -2.87 5.88 -18.82
CA LYS A 543 -4.02 6.78 -18.76
C LYS A 543 -5.11 6.25 -19.66
N SER A 544 -6.27 5.95 -19.09
CA SER A 544 -7.48 5.69 -19.86
C SER A 544 -7.72 6.89 -20.78
N SER A 545 -7.67 6.70 -22.10
CA SER A 545 -8.29 7.66 -23.00
C SER A 545 -9.76 7.65 -22.61
N GLY A 546 -10.18 8.67 -21.84
CA GLY A 546 -11.58 8.90 -21.55
C GLY A 546 -12.32 8.78 -22.87
N ASN A 547 -13.49 8.13 -22.83
CA ASN A 547 -14.46 8.30 -23.89
C ASN A 547 -14.72 9.82 -23.99
N ASN A 548 -13.98 10.50 -24.87
CA ASN A 548 -14.40 11.74 -25.49
C ASN A 548 -15.62 11.38 -26.35
N LYS A 549 -16.72 11.04 -25.70
CA LYS A 549 -18.04 11.29 -26.26
C LYS A 549 -18.40 12.67 -25.76
N SER A 550 -18.00 13.65 -26.56
CA SER A 550 -18.68 14.94 -26.70
C SER A 550 -20.18 14.77 -26.77
#